data_AF-A0A3L7T224-F1
#
_entry.id   AF-A0A3L7T224-F1
#
_cell.length_a   1.000
_cell.length_b   1.000
_cell.length_c   1.000
_cell.angle_alpha   90.00
_cell.angle_beta   90.00
_cell.angle_gamma   90.00
#
_symmetry.space_group_name_H-M   'P 1'
#
loop_
_entity.id
_entity.type
_entity.pdbx_description
1 polymer ?
#
loop_
_entity_poly.entity_id
_entity_poly.type
_entity_poly.pdbx_seq_one_letter_code
_entity_poly.pdbx_strand_id
1 'polypeptide(L)'
;MHSARLLLDSILDYAGLFPPAQLGMQPTVENFSRYRKGPDSWMLGRLVVPVARFPEFVAKADLLLPKTADAEGDSPWPLSVLVASASDEQIVADLERIERFNERMEDRDFSRAHGRAMIDTIEAKATSPHEIDRALEYVPDEIFAYFEVPVDADPRGLIATMASLDAGAKIRMGGVTVDSHPTPEQVARFLKVCRAAEVPFKATAGLHHPCRRMSTEIGCMQFGFLNVFVAGCLLWNYDAMTEREIEEILVEENARVFEFGPTGLTWKKRVLRFDQIATARERFAHSFGSCSFDEPLADMRALGLLPAAEEEVAL
;
A
#
# COMPACT_ATOMS: atom_id res chain seq x y z
N MET A 1 19.59 10.14 -6.68
CA MET A 1 18.23 9.85 -6.19
C MET A 1 18.05 10.61 -4.89
N HIS A 2 16.96 11.38 -4.71
CA HIS A 2 16.68 12.12 -3.48
C HIS A 2 15.97 11.20 -2.47
N SER A 3 16.14 11.38 -1.16
CA SER A 3 15.63 10.42 -0.17
C SER A 3 14.11 10.34 -0.13
N ALA A 4 13.41 11.41 -0.55
CA ALA A 4 11.96 11.39 -0.74
C ALA A 4 11.54 10.37 -1.80
N ARG A 5 12.28 10.29 -2.90
CA ARG A 5 12.02 9.32 -3.97
C ARG A 5 12.20 7.88 -3.48
N LEU A 6 13.23 7.64 -2.67
CA LEU A 6 13.46 6.31 -2.09
C LEU A 6 12.36 5.91 -1.09
N LEU A 7 11.94 6.85 -0.22
CA LEU A 7 10.85 6.58 0.72
C LEU A 7 9.55 6.27 -0.01
N LEU A 8 9.28 6.96 -1.12
CA LEU A 8 8.01 6.88 -1.85
C LEU A 8 8.01 5.89 -3.02
N ASP A 9 9.13 5.21 -3.29
CA ASP A 9 9.20 4.27 -4.40
C ASP A 9 8.18 3.13 -4.19
N SER A 10 7.37 2.89 -5.23
CA SER A 10 6.28 1.89 -5.27
C SER A 10 5.35 1.91 -4.05
N ILE A 11 5.19 3.06 -3.40
CA ILE A 11 4.52 3.17 -2.10
C ILE A 11 2.99 3.14 -2.20
N LEU A 12 2.41 3.57 -3.32
CA LEU A 12 0.98 3.82 -3.42
C LEU A 12 0.27 2.72 -4.21
N ASP A 13 -0.53 1.91 -3.52
CA ASP A 13 -1.46 0.97 -4.15
C ASP A 13 -2.74 1.72 -4.54
N TYR A 14 -3.02 1.81 -5.84
CA TYR A 14 -4.14 2.57 -6.37
C TYR A 14 -5.46 1.82 -6.18
N ALA A 15 -6.35 2.41 -5.39
CA ALA A 15 -7.61 1.85 -4.92
C ALA A 15 -8.81 2.68 -5.40
N GLY A 16 -8.83 3.07 -6.69
CA GLY A 16 -9.85 3.96 -7.26
C GLY A 16 -11.30 3.46 -7.15
N LEU A 17 -11.50 2.14 -7.08
CA LEU A 17 -12.82 1.50 -6.90
C LEU A 17 -13.43 1.74 -5.51
N PHE A 18 -12.63 2.21 -4.55
CA PHE A 18 -13.01 2.27 -3.14
C PHE A 18 -13.28 3.72 -2.71
N PRO A 19 -14.05 3.92 -1.63
CA PRO A 19 -14.32 5.25 -1.10
C PRO A 19 -13.02 6.00 -0.72
N PRO A 20 -13.02 7.34 -0.82
CA PRO A 20 -14.15 8.20 -1.23
C PRO A 20 -14.41 8.26 -2.75
N ALA A 21 -13.44 7.94 -3.62
CA ALA A 21 -13.63 8.12 -5.06
C ALA A 21 -14.72 7.22 -5.67
N GLN A 22 -14.79 5.94 -5.23
CA GLN A 22 -15.78 4.95 -5.67
C GLN A 22 -15.98 4.89 -7.19
N LEU A 23 -14.87 4.96 -7.95
CA LEU A 23 -14.94 4.96 -9.40
C LEU A 23 -15.49 3.64 -9.94
N GLY A 24 -16.07 3.69 -11.14
CA GLY A 24 -16.33 2.48 -11.93
C GLY A 24 -15.04 1.77 -12.36
N MET A 25 -15.12 0.51 -12.80
CA MET A 25 -13.94 -0.23 -13.26
C MET A 25 -13.27 0.47 -14.45
N GLN A 26 -14.03 0.94 -15.44
CA GLN A 26 -13.51 1.62 -16.63
C GLN A 26 -12.59 2.82 -16.27
N PRO A 27 -13.07 3.86 -15.56
CA PRO A 27 -12.21 4.99 -15.20
C PRO A 27 -11.06 4.59 -14.28
N THR A 28 -11.22 3.54 -13.46
CA THR A 28 -10.13 3.04 -12.61
C THR A 28 -8.98 2.47 -13.45
N VAL A 29 -9.26 1.58 -14.41
CA VAL A 29 -8.22 0.97 -15.25
C VAL A 29 -7.60 1.97 -16.23
N GLU A 30 -8.39 2.95 -16.72
CA GLU A 30 -7.89 4.07 -17.53
C GLU A 30 -6.92 4.94 -16.74
N ASN A 31 -7.30 5.31 -15.51
CA ASN A 31 -6.42 6.05 -14.61
C ASN A 31 -5.14 5.28 -14.30
N PHE A 32 -5.24 4.00 -13.95
CA PHE A 32 -4.06 3.19 -13.67
C PHE A 32 -3.12 3.07 -14.89
N SER A 33 -3.68 2.87 -16.09
CA SER A 33 -2.91 2.88 -17.34
C SER A 33 -2.20 4.23 -17.57
N ARG A 34 -2.90 5.35 -17.35
CA ARG A 34 -2.35 6.70 -17.44
C ARG A 34 -1.20 6.91 -16.46
N TYR A 35 -1.38 6.54 -15.19
CA TYR A 35 -0.36 6.70 -14.15
C TYR A 35 0.89 5.87 -14.43
N ARG A 36 0.75 4.63 -14.92
CA ARG A 36 1.89 3.79 -15.31
C ARG A 36 2.72 4.37 -16.44
N LYS A 37 2.09 5.09 -17.38
CA LYS A 37 2.75 5.75 -18.51
C LYS A 37 3.27 7.15 -18.17
N GLY A 38 2.91 7.67 -17.00
CA GLY A 38 3.31 9.01 -16.55
C GLY A 38 4.72 9.06 -15.96
N PRO A 39 5.29 10.28 -15.82
CA PRO A 39 6.64 10.47 -15.28
C PRO A 39 6.76 10.08 -13.79
N ASP A 40 5.64 10.05 -13.07
CA ASP A 40 5.59 9.70 -11.64
C ASP A 40 5.30 8.22 -11.38
N SER A 41 5.30 7.36 -12.42
CA SER A 41 5.00 5.93 -12.30
C SER A 41 5.85 5.18 -11.28
N TRP A 42 7.04 5.70 -10.94
CA TRP A 42 7.92 5.18 -9.89
C TRP A 42 7.29 5.16 -8.49
N MET A 43 6.29 6.00 -8.20
CA MET A 43 5.58 6.01 -6.91
C MET A 43 4.41 5.02 -6.89
N LEU A 44 3.96 4.57 -8.05
CA LEU A 44 2.80 3.70 -8.21
C LEU A 44 3.18 2.24 -7.92
N GLY A 45 2.51 1.66 -6.93
CA GLY A 45 2.56 0.23 -6.63
C GLY A 45 1.53 -0.55 -7.44
N ARG A 46 0.58 -1.19 -6.75
CA ARG A 46 -0.39 -2.12 -7.34
C ARG A 46 -1.72 -1.47 -7.66
N LEU A 47 -2.49 -2.08 -8.56
CA LEU A 47 -3.92 -1.80 -8.68
C LEU A 47 -4.70 -2.69 -7.71
N VAL A 48 -5.56 -2.10 -6.87
CA VAL A 48 -6.39 -2.84 -5.92
C VAL A 48 -7.72 -3.23 -6.57
N VAL A 49 -8.04 -4.52 -6.62
CA VAL A 49 -9.26 -5.05 -7.27
C VAL A 49 -9.91 -6.14 -6.41
N PRO A 50 -11.24 -6.17 -6.22
CA PRO A 50 -11.90 -7.31 -5.60
C PRO A 50 -11.89 -8.54 -6.52
N VAL A 51 -11.58 -9.72 -5.98
CA VAL A 51 -11.61 -11.00 -6.72
C VAL A 51 -12.94 -11.24 -7.44
N ALA A 52 -14.05 -10.87 -6.78
CA ALA A 52 -15.40 -10.99 -7.32
C ALA A 52 -15.65 -10.15 -8.60
N ARG A 53 -14.81 -9.14 -8.88
CA ARG A 53 -14.95 -8.24 -10.02
C ARG A 53 -13.95 -8.52 -11.15
N PHE A 54 -13.24 -9.64 -11.12
CA PHE A 54 -12.28 -10.00 -12.19
C PHE A 54 -12.89 -10.06 -13.59
N PRO A 55 -14.09 -10.62 -13.83
CA PRO A 55 -14.68 -10.60 -15.16
C PRO A 55 -14.87 -9.16 -15.70
N GLU A 56 -15.26 -8.23 -14.82
CA GLU A 56 -15.38 -6.81 -15.16
C GLU A 56 -14.01 -6.19 -15.39
N PHE A 57 -13.02 -6.48 -14.55
CA PHE A 57 -11.65 -6.01 -14.72
C PHE A 57 -11.07 -6.43 -16.08
N VAL A 58 -11.12 -7.73 -16.40
CA VAL A 58 -10.61 -8.26 -17.68
C VAL A 58 -11.29 -7.57 -18.85
N ALA A 59 -12.64 -7.48 -18.85
CA ALA A 59 -13.38 -6.88 -19.94
C ALA A 59 -13.06 -5.38 -20.17
N LYS A 60 -12.64 -4.66 -19.12
CA LYS A 60 -12.37 -3.22 -19.17
C LYS A 60 -10.88 -2.91 -19.37
N ALA A 61 -10.00 -3.76 -18.87
CA ALA A 61 -8.55 -3.58 -18.93
C ALA A 61 -7.91 -4.18 -20.19
N ASP A 62 -8.57 -5.13 -20.89
CA ASP A 62 -8.04 -5.89 -22.04
C ASP A 62 -7.23 -5.06 -23.04
N LEU A 63 -7.75 -3.89 -23.42
CA LEU A 63 -7.11 -3.01 -24.41
C LEU A 63 -5.98 -2.13 -23.84
N LEU A 64 -5.90 -2.03 -22.51
CA LEU A 64 -4.94 -1.20 -21.76
C LEU A 64 -3.79 -2.01 -21.18
N LEU A 65 -3.97 -3.33 -21.02
CA LEU A 65 -2.96 -4.23 -20.50
C LEU A 65 -1.75 -4.30 -21.44
N PRO A 66 -0.53 -4.40 -20.89
CA PRO A 66 0.69 -4.51 -21.68
C PRO A 66 0.66 -5.84 -22.46
N LYS A 67 0.79 -5.76 -23.78
CA LYS A 67 0.86 -6.94 -24.67
C LYS A 67 2.31 -7.37 -24.77
N THR A 68 2.57 -8.68 -24.62
CA THR A 68 3.92 -9.19 -24.83
C THR A 68 4.10 -9.73 -26.25
N ALA A 69 5.17 -9.29 -26.90
CA ALA A 69 5.81 -10.05 -27.97
C ALA A 69 7.33 -10.17 -27.73
N ASP A 70 7.99 -9.21 -27.08
CA ASP A 70 9.46 -9.10 -27.08
C ASP A 70 10.06 -8.86 -25.67
N ALA A 71 11.37 -9.10 -25.54
CA ALA A 71 12.14 -9.00 -24.28
C ALA A 71 12.20 -7.59 -23.66
N GLU A 72 11.74 -6.56 -24.40
CA GLU A 72 11.68 -5.15 -23.99
C GLU A 72 10.25 -4.67 -23.65
N GLY A 73 9.26 -5.58 -23.60
CA GLY A 73 7.86 -5.23 -23.34
C GLY A 73 7.60 -4.74 -21.91
N ASP A 74 6.56 -3.90 -21.75
CA ASP A 74 6.09 -3.42 -20.45
C ASP A 74 5.79 -4.57 -19.47
N SER A 75 6.26 -4.42 -18.24
CA SER A 75 5.96 -5.37 -17.14
C SER A 75 4.45 -5.52 -16.93
N PRO A 76 3.98 -6.73 -16.57
CA PRO A 76 2.57 -6.98 -16.27
C PRO A 76 2.05 -5.98 -15.24
N TRP A 77 0.76 -5.64 -15.32
CA TRP A 77 0.13 -4.84 -14.27
C TRP A 77 0.13 -5.63 -12.95
N PRO A 78 0.76 -5.12 -11.88
CA PRO A 78 0.75 -5.79 -10.58
C PRO A 78 -0.57 -5.49 -9.87
N LEU A 79 -1.22 -6.53 -9.36
CA LEU A 79 -2.54 -6.47 -8.73
C LEU A 79 -2.47 -6.89 -7.25
N SER A 80 -3.10 -6.09 -6.37
CA SER A 80 -3.41 -6.46 -4.99
C SER A 80 -4.90 -6.78 -4.89
N VAL A 81 -5.24 -7.99 -4.48
CA VAL A 81 -6.61 -8.49 -4.62
C VAL A 81 -7.32 -8.61 -3.28
N LEU A 82 -8.49 -8.00 -3.16
CA LEU A 82 -9.35 -8.24 -2.00
C LEU A 82 -10.05 -9.58 -2.16
N VAL A 83 -9.85 -10.48 -1.20
CA VAL A 83 -10.51 -11.78 -1.11
C VAL A 83 -11.52 -11.80 0.04
N ALA A 84 -12.30 -12.87 0.16
CA ALA A 84 -13.14 -13.09 1.32
C ALA A 84 -12.36 -13.05 2.65
N SER A 85 -13.09 -12.86 3.76
CA SER A 85 -12.48 -12.91 5.10
C SER A 85 -11.77 -14.24 5.33
N ALA A 86 -10.67 -14.24 6.08
CA ALA A 86 -9.94 -15.46 6.46
C ALA A 86 -10.83 -16.44 7.25
N SER A 87 -11.90 -15.95 7.87
CA SER A 87 -12.94 -16.74 8.52
C SER A 87 -13.92 -17.44 7.57
N ASP A 88 -14.05 -16.95 6.33
CA ASP A 88 -15.03 -17.41 5.35
C ASP A 88 -14.47 -18.54 4.50
N GLU A 89 -15.24 -19.62 4.31
CA GLU A 89 -14.86 -20.74 3.44
C GLU A 89 -14.70 -20.32 1.97
N GLN A 90 -15.33 -19.21 1.56
CA GLN A 90 -15.20 -18.63 0.23
C GLN A 90 -13.75 -18.24 -0.11
N ILE A 91 -12.88 -18.03 0.88
CA ILE A 91 -11.48 -17.66 0.65
C ILE A 91 -10.74 -18.70 -0.19
N VAL A 92 -11.02 -20.00 0.02
CA VAL A 92 -10.38 -21.09 -0.75
C VAL A 92 -10.77 -20.98 -2.23
N ALA A 93 -12.06 -20.80 -2.52
CA ALA A 93 -12.53 -20.62 -3.88
C ALA A 93 -12.03 -19.31 -4.53
N ASP A 94 -11.78 -18.28 -3.74
CA ASP A 94 -11.16 -17.03 -4.22
C ASP A 94 -9.68 -17.24 -4.58
N LEU A 95 -8.93 -17.98 -3.76
CA LEU A 95 -7.53 -18.33 -4.02
C LEU A 95 -7.39 -19.19 -5.29
N GLU A 96 -8.25 -20.20 -5.48
CA GLU A 96 -8.27 -20.96 -6.74
C GLU A 96 -8.62 -20.08 -7.96
N ARG A 97 -9.47 -19.05 -7.81
CA ARG A 97 -9.75 -18.10 -8.91
C ARG A 97 -8.52 -17.27 -9.24
N ILE A 98 -7.72 -16.91 -8.24
CA ILE A 98 -6.47 -16.16 -8.41
C ILE A 98 -5.43 -17.01 -9.14
N GLU A 99 -5.24 -18.26 -8.72
CA GLU A 99 -4.32 -19.19 -9.37
C GLU A 99 -4.67 -19.38 -10.86
N ARG A 100 -5.93 -19.73 -11.16
CA ARG A 100 -6.42 -19.85 -12.55
C ARG A 100 -6.28 -18.56 -13.35
N PHE A 101 -6.40 -17.40 -12.70
CA PHE A 101 -6.20 -16.11 -13.36
C PHE A 101 -4.73 -15.91 -13.73
N ASN A 102 -3.81 -16.16 -12.80
CA ASN A 102 -2.38 -16.02 -13.04
C ASN A 102 -1.89 -17.01 -14.11
N GLU A 103 -2.26 -18.29 -14.01
CA GLU A 103 -1.94 -19.31 -15.04
C GLU A 103 -2.38 -18.86 -16.44
N ARG A 104 -3.60 -18.31 -16.54
CA ARG A 104 -4.13 -17.80 -17.81
C ARG A 104 -3.38 -16.57 -18.32
N MET A 105 -2.94 -15.67 -17.44
CA MET A 105 -2.16 -14.49 -17.80
C MET A 105 -0.70 -14.80 -18.14
N GLU A 106 -0.19 -15.95 -17.70
CA GLU A 106 1.13 -16.48 -18.08
C GLU A 106 1.12 -17.19 -19.43
N ASP A 107 -0.03 -17.72 -19.86
CA ASP A 107 -0.18 -18.29 -21.20
C ASP A 107 0.17 -17.25 -22.28
N ARG A 108 1.14 -17.60 -23.13
CA ARG A 108 1.73 -16.66 -24.11
C ARG A 108 0.76 -16.28 -25.22
N ASP A 109 -0.10 -17.21 -25.64
CA ASP A 109 -1.07 -16.96 -26.71
C ASP A 109 -2.21 -16.09 -26.19
N PHE A 110 -2.70 -16.37 -24.98
CA PHE A 110 -3.69 -15.55 -24.30
C PHE A 110 -3.16 -14.14 -24.05
N SER A 111 -2.00 -14.00 -23.44
CA SER A 111 -1.41 -12.70 -23.10
C SER A 111 -0.99 -11.86 -24.32
N ARG A 112 -0.68 -12.50 -25.45
CA ARG A 112 -0.46 -11.79 -26.72
C ARG A 112 -1.76 -11.14 -27.23
N ALA A 113 -2.90 -11.82 -27.05
CA ALA A 113 -4.21 -11.29 -27.45
C ALA A 113 -4.76 -10.24 -26.47
N HIS A 114 -4.66 -10.53 -25.16
CA HIS A 114 -5.40 -9.86 -24.08
C HIS A 114 -4.54 -9.02 -23.12
N GLY A 115 -3.21 -9.05 -23.29
CA GLY A 115 -2.27 -8.37 -22.40
C GLY A 115 -1.99 -9.13 -21.10
N ARG A 116 -1.18 -8.52 -20.21
CA ARG A 116 -0.71 -9.17 -18.96
C ARG A 116 -1.02 -8.37 -17.71
N ALA A 117 -1.59 -9.06 -16.74
CA ALA A 117 -1.63 -8.66 -15.34
C ALA A 117 -1.15 -9.82 -14.47
N MET A 118 -0.64 -9.51 -13.28
CA MET A 118 -0.14 -10.50 -12.33
C MET A 118 -0.70 -10.16 -10.96
N ILE A 119 -1.34 -11.14 -10.34
CA ILE A 119 -1.72 -11.05 -8.93
C ILE A 119 -0.56 -11.60 -8.14
N ASP A 120 0.06 -10.76 -7.32
CA ASP A 120 1.18 -11.12 -6.45
C ASP A 120 0.87 -10.79 -4.98
N THR A 121 -0.33 -10.28 -4.71
CA THR A 121 -0.74 -9.89 -3.38
C THR A 121 -2.23 -10.13 -3.18
N ILE A 122 -2.59 -10.67 -2.01
CA ILE A 122 -3.97 -10.71 -1.53
C ILE A 122 -4.14 -9.86 -0.28
N GLU A 123 -5.37 -9.44 -0.02
CA GLU A 123 -5.75 -8.82 1.22
C GLU A 123 -7.04 -9.44 1.75
N ALA A 124 -6.98 -9.97 2.97
CA ALA A 124 -8.11 -10.55 3.68
C ALA A 124 -8.33 -9.81 5.01
N LYS A 125 -9.52 -9.95 5.60
CA LYS A 125 -9.76 -9.60 7.01
C LYS A 125 -9.52 -10.83 7.87
N ALA A 126 -8.99 -10.65 9.07
CA ALA A 126 -8.90 -11.72 10.06
C ALA A 126 -9.17 -11.17 11.45
N THR A 127 -9.83 -11.96 12.30
CA THR A 127 -10.11 -11.59 13.69
C THR A 127 -9.56 -12.58 14.71
N SER A 128 -9.06 -13.74 14.27
CA SER A 128 -8.34 -14.69 15.13
C SER A 128 -7.07 -15.28 14.48
N PRO A 129 -6.07 -15.69 15.28
CA PRO A 129 -4.88 -16.42 14.79
C PRO A 129 -5.23 -17.63 13.92
N HIS A 130 -6.20 -18.43 14.36
CA HIS A 130 -6.60 -19.65 13.65
C HIS A 130 -7.12 -19.38 12.23
N GLU A 131 -7.79 -18.25 12.01
CA GLU A 131 -8.24 -17.85 10.67
C GLU A 131 -7.05 -17.55 9.74
N ILE A 132 -6.00 -16.90 10.26
CA ILE A 132 -4.78 -16.58 9.51
C ILE A 132 -4.04 -17.87 9.15
N ASP A 133 -3.78 -18.74 10.13
CA ASP A 133 -3.11 -20.03 9.90
C ASP A 133 -3.82 -20.84 8.82
N ARG A 134 -5.14 -21.01 8.97
CA ARG A 134 -5.96 -21.76 8.00
C ARG A 134 -5.93 -21.13 6.62
N ALA A 135 -6.00 -19.79 6.52
CA ALA A 135 -5.97 -19.12 5.22
C ALA A 135 -4.62 -19.34 4.52
N LEU A 136 -3.51 -19.23 5.26
CA LEU A 136 -2.15 -19.39 4.73
C LEU A 136 -1.87 -20.80 4.20
N GLU A 137 -2.54 -21.84 4.68
CA GLU A 137 -2.44 -23.20 4.11
C GLU A 137 -2.84 -23.29 2.64
N TYR A 138 -3.64 -22.33 2.14
CA TYR A 138 -4.14 -22.31 0.76
C TYR A 138 -3.55 -21.18 -0.10
N VAL A 139 -2.77 -20.27 0.49
CA VAL A 139 -2.15 -19.17 -0.25
C VAL A 139 -0.99 -19.73 -1.08
N PRO A 140 -0.95 -19.52 -2.41
CA PRO A 140 0.18 -19.95 -3.23
C PRO A 140 1.49 -19.28 -2.81
N ASP A 141 2.62 -19.98 -2.94
CA ASP A 141 3.94 -19.51 -2.50
C ASP A 141 4.36 -18.18 -3.18
N GLU A 142 3.89 -17.90 -4.39
CA GLU A 142 4.19 -16.67 -5.13
C GLU A 142 3.34 -15.47 -4.70
N ILE A 143 2.35 -15.66 -3.81
CA ILE A 143 1.41 -14.64 -3.38
C ILE A 143 1.74 -14.15 -1.97
N PHE A 144 2.00 -12.86 -1.83
CA PHE A 144 2.17 -12.25 -0.52
C PHE A 144 0.80 -11.92 0.11
N ALA A 145 0.50 -12.44 1.30
CA ALA A 145 -0.79 -12.24 1.94
C ALA A 145 -0.78 -11.11 2.98
N TYR A 146 -1.71 -10.16 2.88
CA TYR A 146 -1.97 -9.19 3.95
C TYR A 146 -3.27 -9.46 4.71
N PHE A 147 -3.21 -9.46 6.03
CA PHE A 147 -4.38 -9.59 6.89
C PHE A 147 -4.70 -8.27 7.59
N GLU A 148 -5.92 -7.75 7.40
CA GLU A 148 -6.42 -6.56 8.09
C GLU A 148 -6.56 -6.86 9.58
N VAL A 149 -5.76 -6.19 10.41
CA VAL A 149 -5.74 -6.34 11.86
C VAL A 149 -6.62 -5.26 12.50
N PRO A 150 -7.65 -5.63 13.29
CA PRO A 150 -8.47 -4.68 14.03
C PRO A 150 -7.64 -3.88 15.03
N VAL A 151 -7.82 -2.55 15.04
CA VAL A 151 -7.05 -1.60 15.87
C VAL A 151 -7.60 -1.46 17.29
N ASP A 152 -8.87 -1.83 17.49
CA ASP A 152 -9.60 -1.82 18.76
C ASP A 152 -9.22 -3.01 19.66
N ALA A 153 -8.81 -4.13 19.07
CA ALA A 153 -8.29 -5.29 19.77
C ALA A 153 -6.77 -5.21 20.02
N ASP A 154 -6.26 -6.11 20.87
CA ASP A 154 -4.82 -6.32 21.02
C ASP A 154 -4.25 -7.05 19.80
N PRO A 155 -3.36 -6.41 19.00
CA PRO A 155 -2.93 -6.97 17.73
C PRO A 155 -1.85 -8.07 17.88
N ARG A 156 -1.31 -8.29 19.09
CA ARG A 156 -0.17 -9.19 19.32
C ARG A 156 -0.41 -10.63 18.85
N GLY A 157 -1.57 -11.20 19.16
CA GLY A 157 -1.89 -12.57 18.76
C GLY A 157 -1.94 -12.74 17.24
N LEU A 158 -2.64 -11.83 16.57
CA LEU A 158 -2.77 -11.84 15.10
C LEU A 158 -1.42 -11.64 14.42
N ILE A 159 -0.65 -10.64 14.86
CA ILE A 159 0.66 -10.33 14.27
C ILE A 159 1.65 -11.47 14.49
N ALA A 160 1.70 -12.06 15.70
CA ALA A 160 2.62 -13.17 15.97
C ALA A 160 2.39 -14.38 15.07
N THR A 161 1.15 -14.57 14.57
CA THR A 161 0.79 -15.66 13.65
C THR A 161 1.44 -15.51 12.28
N MET A 162 1.71 -14.27 11.85
CA MET A 162 2.34 -13.97 10.55
C MET A 162 3.87 -13.99 10.62
N ALA A 163 4.46 -14.14 11.80
CA ALA A 163 5.91 -14.06 11.96
C ALA A 163 6.62 -15.23 11.27
N SER A 164 7.66 -14.94 10.49
CA SER A 164 8.42 -15.92 9.69
C SER A 164 7.64 -16.59 8.55
N LEU A 165 6.48 -16.05 8.17
CA LEU A 165 5.69 -16.47 7.00
C LEU A 165 5.73 -15.37 5.92
N ASP A 166 5.37 -15.72 4.68
CA ASP A 166 5.22 -14.76 3.58
C ASP A 166 3.89 -13.97 3.68
N ALA A 167 3.72 -13.31 4.83
CA ALA A 167 2.53 -12.57 5.19
C ALA A 167 2.86 -11.24 5.89
N GLY A 168 1.92 -10.29 5.80
CA GLY A 168 2.04 -8.97 6.38
C GLY A 168 0.77 -8.50 7.07
N ALA A 169 0.93 -7.57 8.00
CA ALA A 169 -0.19 -6.94 8.69
C ALA A 169 -0.73 -5.76 7.88
N LYS A 170 -2.04 -5.64 7.77
CA LYS A 170 -2.69 -4.47 7.18
C LYS A 170 -3.42 -3.68 8.25
N ILE A 171 -3.18 -2.37 8.29
CA ILE A 171 -3.92 -1.46 9.17
C ILE A 171 -4.83 -0.56 8.34
N ARG A 172 -6.07 -0.37 8.82
CA ARG A 172 -6.99 0.63 8.30
C ARG A 172 -6.78 1.94 9.07
N MET A 173 -6.49 3.02 8.35
CA MET A 173 -6.16 4.34 8.91
C MET A 173 -7.34 5.33 8.82
N GLY A 174 -8.45 4.93 8.20
CA GLY A 174 -9.64 5.75 8.11
C GLY A 174 -10.81 5.11 7.37
N GLY A 175 -11.79 5.94 7.07
CA GLY A 175 -13.03 5.59 6.38
C GLY A 175 -13.95 6.80 6.30
N VAL A 176 -15.25 6.56 6.08
CA VAL A 176 -16.23 7.65 5.86
C VAL A 176 -16.87 8.18 7.15
N THR A 177 -16.51 7.60 8.30
CA THR A 177 -17.04 7.98 9.62
C THR A 177 -15.90 8.24 10.62
N VAL A 178 -16.15 9.05 11.64
CA VAL A 178 -15.13 9.41 12.64
C VAL A 178 -14.57 8.18 13.37
N ASP A 179 -15.44 7.24 13.74
CA ASP A 179 -15.10 5.98 14.43
C ASP A 179 -14.29 5.00 13.59
N SER A 180 -14.21 5.20 12.27
CA SER A 180 -13.37 4.40 11.38
C SER A 180 -11.88 4.82 11.35
N HIS A 181 -11.51 5.85 12.13
CA HIS A 181 -10.13 6.35 12.21
C HIS A 181 -9.48 5.89 13.53
N PRO A 182 -8.31 5.21 13.48
CA PRO A 182 -7.60 4.82 14.69
C PRO A 182 -7.02 6.04 15.42
N THR A 183 -6.78 5.90 16.73
CA THR A 183 -6.03 6.88 17.51
C THR A 183 -4.52 6.75 17.29
N PRO A 184 -3.71 7.79 17.57
CA PRO A 184 -2.25 7.70 17.48
C PRO A 184 -1.65 6.54 18.30
N GLU A 185 -2.20 6.29 19.49
CA GLU A 185 -1.78 5.21 20.38
C GLU A 185 -2.04 3.84 19.76
N GLN A 186 -3.20 3.65 19.10
CA GLN A 186 -3.52 2.40 18.41
C GLN A 186 -2.56 2.13 17.25
N VAL A 187 -2.24 3.15 16.46
CA VAL A 187 -1.29 3.04 15.35
C VAL A 187 0.13 2.78 15.86
N ALA A 188 0.57 3.51 16.90
CA ALA A 188 1.89 3.34 17.49
C ALA A 188 2.09 1.92 18.06
N ARG A 189 1.09 1.41 18.80
CA ARG A 189 1.05 0.04 19.29
C ARG A 189 1.12 -0.97 18.14
N PHE A 190 0.31 -0.80 17.09
CA PHE A 190 0.32 -1.67 15.92
C PHE A 190 1.71 -1.73 15.27
N LEU A 191 2.32 -0.57 14.99
CA LEU A 191 3.67 -0.49 14.41
C LEU A 191 4.71 -1.16 15.30
N LYS A 192 4.65 -0.92 16.61
CA LYS A 192 5.59 -1.50 17.59
C LYS A 192 5.51 -3.01 17.64
N VAL A 193 4.30 -3.58 17.60
CA VAL A 193 4.07 -5.02 17.58
C VAL A 193 4.53 -5.64 16.26
N CYS A 194 4.22 -5.01 15.11
CA CYS A 194 4.74 -5.45 13.81
C CYS A 194 6.26 -5.52 13.81
N ARG A 195 6.92 -4.45 14.29
CA ARG A 195 8.39 -4.40 14.37
C ARG A 195 8.96 -5.51 15.25
N ALA A 196 8.35 -5.76 16.40
CA ALA A 196 8.82 -6.76 17.36
C ALA A 196 8.69 -8.19 16.84
N ALA A 197 7.68 -8.46 16.00
CA ALA A 197 7.47 -9.75 15.35
C ALA A 197 8.17 -9.88 13.98
N GLU A 198 8.86 -8.82 13.53
CA GLU A 198 9.42 -8.69 12.17
C GLU A 198 8.40 -8.94 11.05
N VAL A 199 7.13 -8.59 11.32
CA VAL A 199 6.05 -8.68 10.33
C VAL A 199 5.94 -7.35 9.60
N PRO A 200 6.04 -7.32 8.27
CA PRO A 200 5.87 -6.10 7.51
C PRO A 200 4.43 -5.62 7.55
N PHE A 201 4.22 -4.33 7.31
CA PHE A 201 2.91 -3.73 7.26
C PHE A 201 2.63 -2.96 5.98
N LYS A 202 1.33 -2.89 5.66
CA LYS A 202 0.77 -1.89 4.76
C LYS A 202 -0.36 -1.13 5.44
N ALA A 203 -0.63 0.07 4.98
CA ALA A 203 -1.72 0.91 5.50
C ALA A 203 -2.80 1.12 4.43
N THR A 204 -4.04 1.33 4.83
CA THR A 204 -5.13 1.56 3.86
C THR A 204 -6.13 2.57 4.38
N ALA A 205 -6.78 3.28 3.45
CA ALA A 205 -7.78 4.32 3.69
C ALA A 205 -7.26 5.54 4.47
N GLY A 206 -7.73 6.75 4.16
CA GLY A 206 -7.47 7.93 4.99
C GLY A 206 -6.05 8.53 4.91
N LEU A 207 -5.16 8.01 4.05
CA LEU A 207 -3.78 8.52 3.87
C LEU A 207 -3.66 9.36 2.57
N HIS A 208 -4.38 10.47 2.51
CA HIS A 208 -4.43 11.34 1.32
C HIS A 208 -3.33 12.41 1.30
N HIS A 209 -2.95 12.91 2.49
CA HIS A 209 -2.05 14.04 2.64
C HIS A 209 -0.68 13.61 3.21
N PRO A 210 0.40 14.37 2.97
CA PRO A 210 1.73 14.02 3.48
C PRO A 210 1.83 14.06 5.00
N CYS A 211 1.20 15.06 5.64
CA CYS A 211 1.24 15.28 7.09
C CYS A 211 -0.16 15.20 7.70
N ARG A 212 -0.21 15.05 9.03
CA ARG A 212 -1.47 14.97 9.78
C ARG A 212 -2.28 16.24 9.55
N ARG A 213 -3.59 16.08 9.34
CA ARG A 213 -4.48 17.18 9.00
C ARG A 213 -5.91 16.91 9.47
N MET A 214 -6.63 17.97 9.83
CA MET A 214 -8.08 17.92 10.04
C MET A 214 -8.80 17.72 8.69
N SER A 215 -9.57 16.64 8.56
CA SER A 215 -10.54 16.47 7.49
C SER A 215 -11.83 17.20 7.86
N THR A 216 -12.17 18.25 7.09
CA THR A 216 -13.42 18.98 7.29
C THR A 216 -14.63 18.19 6.81
N GLU A 217 -14.45 17.28 5.86
CA GLU A 217 -15.52 16.43 5.31
C GLU A 217 -15.98 15.39 6.34
N ILE A 218 -15.01 14.71 6.98
CA ILE A 218 -15.30 13.65 7.95
C ILE A 218 -15.45 14.21 9.38
N GLY A 219 -14.77 15.32 9.69
CA GLY A 219 -14.79 15.95 11.01
C GLY A 219 -13.81 15.33 12.00
N CYS A 220 -12.68 14.76 11.54
CA CYS A 220 -11.64 14.21 12.41
C CYS A 220 -10.22 14.44 11.86
N MET A 221 -9.22 14.24 12.72
CA MET A 221 -7.82 14.28 12.32
C MET A 221 -7.44 13.00 11.56
N GLN A 222 -6.89 13.15 10.36
CA GLN A 222 -6.33 12.07 9.55
C GLN A 222 -4.81 12.09 9.60
N PHE A 223 -4.20 10.91 9.60
CA PHE A 223 -2.73 10.79 9.54
C PHE A 223 -2.22 11.12 8.14
N GLY A 224 -1.00 11.64 8.07
CA GLY A 224 -0.31 11.77 6.80
C GLY A 224 0.51 10.53 6.45
N PHE A 225 0.67 10.23 5.17
CA PHE A 225 1.49 9.09 4.75
C PHE A 225 2.97 9.28 5.13
N LEU A 226 3.53 10.51 5.09
CA LEU A 226 4.90 10.70 5.57
C LEU A 226 5.01 10.39 7.06
N ASN A 227 4.02 10.76 7.87
CA ASN A 227 4.04 10.44 9.30
C ASN A 227 4.19 8.92 9.52
N VAL A 228 3.37 8.13 8.85
CA VAL A 228 3.33 6.67 9.03
C VAL A 228 4.62 6.00 8.53
N PHE A 229 5.08 6.35 7.33
CA PHE A 229 6.23 5.67 6.73
C PHE A 229 7.58 6.15 7.30
N VAL A 230 7.69 7.42 7.71
CA VAL A 230 8.86 7.89 8.46
C VAL A 230 8.90 7.26 9.84
N ALA A 231 7.76 7.15 10.53
CA ALA A 231 7.68 6.42 11.80
C ALA A 231 8.09 4.95 11.64
N GLY A 232 7.60 4.26 10.60
CA GLY A 232 7.97 2.88 10.30
C GLY A 232 9.48 2.72 10.02
N CYS A 233 10.06 3.60 9.21
CA CYS A 233 11.49 3.56 8.90
C CYS A 233 12.38 3.85 10.11
N LEU A 234 11.99 4.82 10.93
CA LEU A 234 12.69 5.12 12.19
C LEU A 234 12.59 3.93 13.14
N LEU A 235 11.39 3.38 13.33
CA LEU A 235 11.16 2.24 14.20
C LEU A 235 11.96 1.00 13.78
N TRP A 236 12.10 0.76 12.47
CA TRP A 236 12.94 -0.32 11.95
C TRP A 236 14.41 -0.18 12.35
N ASN A 237 14.92 1.05 12.38
CA ASN A 237 16.34 1.35 12.61
C ASN A 237 16.69 1.67 14.08
N TYR A 238 15.69 1.87 14.94
CA TYR A 238 15.86 2.28 16.33
C TYR A 238 14.98 1.44 17.27
N ASP A 239 15.45 0.25 17.65
CA ASP A 239 14.69 -0.73 18.46
C ASP A 239 14.15 -0.16 19.79
N ALA A 240 14.88 0.78 20.40
CA ALA A 240 14.52 1.41 21.67
C ALA A 240 13.44 2.50 21.56
N MET A 241 12.92 2.79 20.36
CA MET A 241 11.84 3.79 20.20
C MET A 241 10.60 3.41 21.00
N THR A 242 10.13 4.34 21.83
CA THR A 242 8.91 4.17 22.62
C THR A 242 7.66 4.41 21.78
N GLU A 243 6.51 3.89 22.20
CA GLU A 243 5.21 4.19 21.56
C GLU A 243 4.94 5.69 21.51
N ARG A 244 5.27 6.41 22.59
CA ARG A 244 5.16 7.87 22.66
C ARG A 244 5.99 8.60 21.60
N GLU A 245 7.21 8.15 21.32
CA GLU A 245 8.03 8.75 20.26
C GLU A 245 7.46 8.46 18.85
N ILE A 246 6.81 7.30 18.68
CA ILE A 246 6.09 6.98 17.45
C ILE A 246 4.87 7.90 17.29
N GLU A 247 4.08 8.06 18.36
CA GLU A 247 2.95 8.99 18.41
C GLU A 247 3.35 10.41 18.04
N GLU A 248 4.48 10.92 18.55
CA GLU A 248 5.00 12.25 18.22
C GLU A 248 5.26 12.45 16.72
N ILE A 249 5.65 11.40 16.00
CA ILE A 249 5.82 11.43 14.54
C ILE A 249 4.45 11.37 13.86
N LEU A 250 3.57 10.49 14.35
CA LEU A 250 2.22 10.28 13.83
C LEU A 250 1.33 11.53 13.95
N VAL A 251 1.58 12.38 14.96
CA VAL A 251 0.83 13.62 15.18
C VAL A 251 1.43 14.86 14.53
N GLU A 252 2.51 14.71 13.76
CA GLU A 252 3.20 15.85 13.16
C GLU A 252 2.41 16.45 11.98
N GLU A 253 2.06 17.73 12.13
CA GLU A 253 1.30 18.51 11.12
C GLU A 253 2.24 19.35 10.25
N ASN A 254 3.45 19.64 10.71
CA ASN A 254 4.39 20.51 10.00
C ASN A 254 5.34 19.71 9.11
N ALA A 255 5.07 19.70 7.80
CA ALA A 255 5.92 19.04 6.81
C ALA A 255 7.41 19.44 6.85
N ARG A 256 7.73 20.65 7.31
CA ARG A 256 9.12 21.16 7.32
C ARG A 256 10.03 20.39 8.28
N VAL A 257 9.49 19.61 9.22
CA VAL A 257 10.32 18.79 10.11
C VAL A 257 10.81 17.49 9.44
N PHE A 258 10.23 17.13 8.29
CA PHE A 258 10.67 16.02 7.46
C PHE A 258 11.64 16.56 6.40
N GLU A 259 12.92 16.59 6.76
CA GLU A 259 13.96 17.14 5.89
C GLU A 259 14.56 16.04 5.01
N PHE A 260 14.17 16.04 3.73
CA PHE A 260 14.73 15.12 2.74
C PHE A 260 15.98 15.73 2.10
N GLY A 261 17.07 14.96 2.11
CA GLY A 261 18.37 15.37 1.59
C GLY A 261 19.00 14.35 0.64
N PRO A 262 20.17 14.68 0.07
CA PRO A 262 20.89 13.82 -0.87
C PRO A 262 21.54 12.60 -0.20
N THR A 263 21.60 12.55 1.14
CA THR A 263 22.20 11.43 1.90
C THR A 263 21.21 10.74 2.85
N GLY A 264 19.97 11.20 2.95
CA GLY A 264 19.01 10.63 3.87
C GLY A 264 17.82 11.51 4.16
N LEU A 265 17.08 11.14 5.20
CA LEU A 265 15.95 11.86 5.75
C LEU A 265 16.25 12.20 7.21
N THR A 266 15.95 13.42 7.62
CA THR A 266 15.98 13.84 9.03
C THR A 266 14.57 14.13 9.52
N TRP A 267 14.25 13.62 10.70
CA TRP A 267 13.09 14.05 11.48
C TRP A 267 13.58 14.54 12.85
N LYS A 268 13.48 15.85 13.08
CA LYS A 268 14.03 16.52 14.28
C LYS A 268 15.52 16.16 14.49
N LYS A 269 15.82 15.31 15.49
CA LYS A 269 17.18 14.87 15.84
C LYS A 269 17.54 13.49 15.31
N ARG A 270 16.57 12.77 14.72
CA ARG A 270 16.77 11.41 14.21
C ARG A 270 17.08 11.47 12.72
N VAL A 271 18.08 10.70 12.30
CA VAL A 271 18.59 10.71 10.93
C VAL A 271 18.53 9.30 10.36
N LEU A 272 17.95 9.15 9.18
CA LEU A 272 17.93 7.92 8.41
C LEU A 272 18.80 8.10 7.16
N ARG A 273 19.77 7.22 6.96
CA ARG A 273 20.54 7.16 5.72
C ARG A 273 19.75 6.48 4.60
N PHE A 274 20.20 6.63 3.35
CA PHE A 274 19.61 5.95 2.18
C PHE A 274 19.44 4.44 2.38
N ASP A 275 20.50 3.74 2.77
CA ASP A 275 20.49 2.28 2.98
C ASP A 275 19.46 1.86 4.04
N GLN A 276 19.28 2.68 5.07
CA GLN A 276 18.33 2.46 6.15
C GLN A 276 16.88 2.65 5.72
N ILE A 277 16.62 3.66 4.87
CA ILE A 277 15.29 3.88 4.27
C ILE A 277 14.96 2.73 3.34
N ALA A 278 15.90 2.36 2.45
CA ALA A 278 15.71 1.27 1.49
C ALA A 278 15.38 -0.04 2.21
N THR A 279 16.20 -0.42 3.19
CA THR A 279 16.00 -1.66 3.96
C THR A 279 14.66 -1.66 4.70
N ALA A 280 14.28 -0.54 5.33
CA ALA A 280 13.02 -0.47 6.05
C ALA A 280 11.79 -0.51 5.13
N ARG A 281 11.88 0.12 3.95
CA ARG A 281 10.83 0.11 2.93
C ARG A 281 10.67 -1.27 2.30
N GLU A 282 11.76 -1.97 2.06
CA GLU A 282 11.78 -3.32 1.51
C GLU A 282 11.28 -4.38 2.50
N ARG A 283 11.67 -4.28 3.78
CA ARG A 283 11.43 -5.35 4.76
C ARG A 283 10.28 -5.12 5.73
N PHE A 284 9.78 -3.88 5.86
CA PHE A 284 8.91 -3.55 6.98
C PHE A 284 7.73 -2.65 6.62
N ALA A 285 7.97 -1.50 6.00
CA ALA A 285 6.90 -0.56 5.67
C ALA A 285 6.67 -0.61 4.17
N HIS A 286 5.67 -1.36 3.68
CA HIS A 286 5.57 -1.71 2.25
C HIS A 286 4.79 -0.70 1.40
N SER A 287 3.50 -0.47 1.68
CA SER A 287 2.68 0.42 0.84
C SER A 287 1.49 1.01 1.60
N PHE A 288 0.86 2.04 1.02
CA PHE A 288 -0.47 2.45 1.39
C PHE A 288 -1.46 2.44 0.23
N GLY A 289 -2.71 2.11 0.54
CA GLY A 289 -3.83 2.21 -0.41
C GLY A 289 -4.40 3.62 -0.50
N SER A 290 -4.55 4.17 -1.70
CA SER A 290 -5.21 5.46 -1.96
C SER A 290 -6.15 5.41 -3.16
N CYS A 291 -7.32 6.03 -3.05
CA CYS A 291 -8.26 6.15 -4.17
C CYS A 291 -7.84 7.24 -5.18
N SER A 292 -6.81 8.02 -4.87
CA SER A 292 -6.22 9.07 -5.72
C SER A 292 -4.70 8.92 -5.78
N PHE A 293 -4.15 8.92 -7.00
CA PHE A 293 -2.71 8.98 -7.21
C PHE A 293 -2.21 10.43 -7.33
N ASP A 294 -3.01 11.27 -7.98
CA ASP A 294 -2.67 12.66 -8.26
C ASP A 294 -2.65 13.53 -6.99
N GLU A 295 -3.52 13.28 -6.01
CA GLU A 295 -3.62 14.09 -4.77
C GLU A 295 -2.36 14.00 -3.89
N PRO A 296 -1.86 12.80 -3.51
CA PRO A 296 -0.59 12.68 -2.80
C PRO A 296 0.59 13.34 -3.52
N LEU A 297 0.66 13.21 -4.86
CA LEU A 297 1.71 13.83 -5.67
C LEU A 297 1.62 15.36 -5.65
N ALA A 298 0.41 15.90 -5.84
CA ALA A 298 0.17 17.34 -5.84
C ALA A 298 0.58 17.96 -4.49
N ASP A 299 0.25 17.32 -3.38
CA ASP A 299 0.65 17.79 -2.06
C ASP A 299 2.17 17.72 -1.85
N MET A 300 2.84 16.64 -2.27
CA MET A 300 4.30 16.54 -2.18
C MET A 300 5.01 17.63 -2.99
N ARG A 301 4.47 17.99 -4.17
CA ARG A 301 4.96 19.10 -4.99
C ARG A 301 4.69 20.46 -4.34
N ALA A 302 3.50 20.66 -3.77
CA ALA A 302 3.16 21.89 -3.07
C ALA A 302 4.07 22.15 -1.86
N LEU A 303 4.56 21.08 -1.22
CA LEU A 303 5.55 21.13 -0.15
C LEU A 303 7.00 21.30 -0.64
N GLY A 304 7.25 21.24 -1.96
CA GLY A 304 8.59 21.28 -2.55
C GLY A 304 9.42 20.03 -2.29
N LEU A 305 8.79 18.92 -1.90
CA LEU A 305 9.46 17.64 -1.62
C LEU A 305 9.62 16.77 -2.88
N LEU A 306 8.89 17.10 -3.94
CA LEU A 306 9.08 16.60 -5.29
C LEU A 306 9.26 17.76 -6.27
N PRO A 307 9.96 17.56 -7.39
CA PRO A 307 10.02 18.55 -8.46
C PRO A 307 8.61 18.93 -8.93
N ALA A 308 8.43 20.19 -9.32
CA ALA A 308 7.23 20.59 -10.05
C ALA A 308 7.04 19.66 -11.27
N ALA A 309 5.79 19.37 -11.63
CA ALA A 309 5.52 18.62 -12.84
C ALA A 309 6.25 19.34 -14.00
N GLU A 310 7.06 18.61 -14.76
CA GLU A 310 7.62 19.17 -15.99
C GLU A 310 6.44 19.59 -16.86
N GLU A 311 6.29 20.91 -17.10
CA GLU A 311 5.39 21.37 -18.16
C GLU A 311 5.94 20.75 -19.44
N GLU A 312 5.15 19.88 -20.09
CA GLU A 312 5.42 19.48 -21.46
C GLU A 312 5.48 20.77 -22.28
N VAL A 313 6.70 21.27 -22.51
CA VAL A 313 6.96 22.27 -23.54
C VAL A 313 6.74 21.51 -24.84
N ALA A 314 5.51 21.55 -25.33
CA ALA A 314 5.17 21.16 -26.68
C ALA A 314 6.06 21.99 -27.63
N LEU A 315 7.10 21.34 -28.17
CA LEU A 315 7.90 21.86 -29.27
C LEU A 315 7.16 21.63 -30.59
#